data_AF-A0A2V2WLB3-F1
#
_entry.id   AF-A0A2V2WLB3-F1
#
_cell.length_a   1.000
_cell.length_b   1.000
_cell.length_c   1.000
_cell.angle_alpha   90.00
_cell.angle_beta   90.00
_cell.angle_gamma   90.00
#
_symmetry.space_group_name_H-M   'P 1'
#
loop_
_entity.id
_entity.type
_entity.pdbx_description
1 polymer ?
#
loop_
_entity_poly.entity_id
_entity_poly.type
_entity_poly.pdbx_seq_one_letter_code
_entity_poly.pdbx_strand_id
1 'polypeptide(L)'
;MAPKKKNASAAAAAKEETEECAPAEVTTTTPPTSPQTESLPSACNAVELYATLQAAVSEDPVKLNDFVRELLQALSDAECPDAPLLVRVRTLEFISKYGQHVRDGNALKKIVTSLVKILSGSEDTPQLLVAAVQGLSSLGPVSVLDKKWEYLSREGADVLMQVMLDEEGFAESVRQAASKALDSLIQTAFRPVVTKLLHWISDNRETEDEDQLKKERRMALTRLRKLAHTPSLQCQWTEEVQEHVLSLIVRVLPTVTVQEFVQLTSIAASLPIVRAEAGVPFLKAFLAQNAINTDRVLESLSIIGEHIGATPYDIVPVLEDAGLLTTPVEKNTARGMWHAKVLLLAARLATPDNIDKLYNAVLEQLAHVMHDGSALPENMTTLEVLLFAVMAAGQKKPVEMLKYLNDDAFVAKCMGLAELVAQMEPLLIYAVKKRMQKSSAGQKDAEVIGCCHNVRVILSAFSAKHMPTGTLTESWLHKNKLPSVKHARDPAATAKATETTAGIAGAAAGQLGVLPPPPGTEEHAKKRSRGQESGYNKNVNRNKGGWNGNGRYKRARRGGVY
;
A
#
# COMPACT_ATOMS: atom_id res chain seq x y z
N MET A 1 29.19 -47.91 31.44
CA MET A 1 28.51 -48.61 32.56
C MET A 1 27.35 -47.76 33.06
N ALA A 2 26.34 -48.35 33.71
CA ALA A 2 25.21 -47.63 34.35
C ALA A 2 24.79 -48.36 35.65
N PRO A 3 24.29 -47.64 36.66
CA PRO A 3 22.86 -47.72 37.03
C PRO A 3 22.25 -46.32 37.33
N LYS A 4 20.96 -45.99 37.11
CA LYS A 4 19.62 -46.64 37.30
C LYS A 4 18.94 -46.40 38.67
N LYS A 5 18.07 -45.37 38.72
CA LYS A 5 16.77 -45.17 39.43
C LYS A 5 16.11 -43.93 38.76
N LYS A 6 14.88 -43.84 38.22
CA LYS A 6 13.61 -44.64 38.15
C LYS A 6 12.49 -44.26 39.15
N ASN A 7 11.61 -43.34 38.72
CA ASN A 7 10.12 -43.26 38.83
C ASN A 7 9.72 -42.05 37.92
N ALA A 8 8.75 -42.05 36.99
CA ALA A 8 7.34 -42.48 36.94
C ALA A 8 6.41 -41.59 37.80
N SER A 9 5.24 -41.07 37.36
CA SER A 9 4.51 -40.98 36.05
C SER A 9 3.29 -40.03 36.28
N ALA A 10 2.50 -39.47 35.33
CA ALA A 10 2.22 -39.57 33.88
C ALA A 10 1.83 -38.13 33.37
N ALA A 11 1.72 -37.73 32.09
CA ALA A 11 1.52 -38.34 30.76
C ALA A 11 0.05 -38.42 30.22
N ALA A 12 -0.52 -37.28 29.81
CA ALA A 12 -1.74 -37.11 28.97
C ALA A 12 -1.71 -35.72 28.28
N ALA A 13 -2.14 -35.51 27.03
CA ALA A 13 -2.52 -36.46 25.98
C ALA A 13 -2.08 -35.94 24.60
N ALA A 14 -1.66 -36.85 23.73
CA ALA A 14 -1.49 -36.61 22.30
C ALA A 14 -2.10 -37.80 21.55
N LYS A 15 -2.85 -37.51 20.49
CA LYS A 15 -3.41 -38.50 19.57
C LYS A 15 -3.49 -37.87 18.19
N GLU A 16 -2.73 -38.44 17.27
CA GLU A 16 -2.99 -38.34 15.83
C GLU A 16 -4.00 -39.44 15.47
N GLU A 17 -4.81 -39.22 14.44
CA GLU A 17 -5.53 -40.29 13.74
C GLU A 17 -5.24 -40.17 12.24
N THR A 18 -4.12 -40.78 11.85
CA THR A 18 -3.84 -41.22 10.48
C THR A 18 -4.24 -42.70 10.37
N GLU A 19 -5.10 -43.03 9.41
CA GLU A 19 -5.52 -44.41 9.16
C GLU A 19 -5.33 -44.72 7.67
N GLU A 20 -4.47 -45.70 7.38
CA GLU A 20 -4.14 -46.19 6.04
C GLU A 20 -4.37 -47.71 5.96
N CYS A 21 -4.61 -48.22 4.75
CA CYS A 21 -5.29 -49.49 4.51
C CYS A 21 -4.42 -50.75 4.67
N ALA A 22 -5.00 -51.82 5.21
CA ALA A 22 -4.46 -53.19 5.15
C ALA A 22 -5.62 -54.22 5.02
N PRO A 23 -5.39 -55.41 4.40
CA PRO A 23 -6.48 -56.22 3.82
C PRO A 23 -7.00 -57.36 4.72
N ALA A 24 -8.15 -57.93 4.33
CA ALA A 24 -8.66 -59.22 4.77
C ALA A 24 -9.17 -60.05 3.57
N GLU A 25 -9.10 -61.39 3.66
CA GLU A 25 -9.27 -62.29 2.51
C GLU A 25 -10.71 -62.73 2.21
N VAL A 26 -10.86 -63.18 0.96
CA VAL A 26 -12.01 -63.78 0.29
C VAL A 26 -12.89 -64.70 1.16
N THR A 27 -14.22 -64.56 1.01
CA THR A 27 -15.14 -65.71 1.05
C THR A 27 -16.19 -65.54 -0.06
N THR A 28 -16.39 -66.56 -0.88
CA THR A 28 -17.16 -66.48 -2.13
C THR A 28 -18.63 -66.91 -1.99
N THR A 29 -19.58 -66.01 -2.27
CA THR A 29 -20.95 -66.36 -2.69
C THR A 29 -21.53 -65.32 -3.65
N THR A 30 -22.08 -65.77 -4.77
CA THR A 30 -22.85 -64.98 -5.76
C THR A 30 -24.06 -65.80 -6.22
N PRO A 31 -25.10 -65.20 -6.84
CA PRO A 31 -25.59 -63.81 -6.77
C PRO A 31 -27.06 -63.78 -6.24
N PRO A 32 -27.83 -62.69 -6.42
CA PRO A 32 -28.53 -62.52 -7.70
C PRO A 32 -28.40 -61.12 -8.32
N THR A 33 -28.66 -61.05 -9.63
CA THR A 33 -28.55 -59.84 -10.45
C THR A 33 -29.59 -58.80 -10.08
N SER A 34 -29.14 -57.59 -9.70
CA SER A 34 -29.99 -56.38 -9.68
C SER A 34 -29.93 -55.66 -11.04
N PRO A 35 -30.97 -54.91 -11.46
CA PRO A 35 -31.10 -54.49 -12.85
C PRO A 35 -30.02 -53.50 -13.32
N GLN A 36 -29.70 -53.57 -14.61
CA GLN A 36 -29.13 -52.42 -15.31
C GLN A 36 -30.19 -51.31 -15.33
N THR A 37 -30.00 -50.24 -14.56
CA THR A 37 -30.84 -49.05 -14.70
C THR A 37 -30.52 -48.40 -16.04
N GLU A 38 -31.47 -48.45 -16.96
CA GLU A 38 -31.33 -47.86 -18.30
C GLU A 38 -31.04 -46.35 -18.21
N SER A 39 -30.27 -45.85 -19.18
CA SER A 39 -29.93 -44.43 -19.27
C SER A 39 -31.17 -43.59 -19.62
N LEU A 40 -31.83 -43.05 -18.59
CA LEU A 40 -32.92 -42.09 -18.74
C LEU A 40 -32.42 -40.82 -19.47
N PRO A 41 -33.25 -40.19 -20.33
CA PRO A 41 -32.83 -39.05 -21.13
C PRO A 41 -32.58 -37.82 -20.25
N SER A 42 -31.30 -37.45 -20.10
CA SER A 42 -30.77 -36.47 -19.13
C SER A 42 -31.22 -35.00 -19.31
N ALA A 43 -32.26 -34.73 -20.12
CA ALA A 43 -32.70 -33.38 -20.47
C ALA A 43 -33.84 -32.82 -19.59
N CYS A 44 -34.78 -33.64 -19.10
CA CYS A 44 -35.90 -33.14 -18.30
C CYS A 44 -35.51 -32.81 -16.85
N ASN A 45 -34.76 -33.71 -16.20
CA ASN A 45 -34.61 -33.75 -14.75
C ASN A 45 -34.05 -32.43 -14.17
N ALA A 46 -33.03 -31.85 -14.81
CA ALA A 46 -32.37 -30.64 -14.30
C ALA A 46 -33.24 -29.36 -14.42
N VAL A 47 -34.21 -29.31 -15.35
CA VAL A 47 -35.14 -28.18 -15.48
C VAL A 47 -36.22 -28.25 -14.40
N GLU A 48 -36.77 -29.44 -14.15
CA GLU A 48 -37.75 -29.70 -13.08
C GLU A 48 -37.12 -29.49 -11.69
N LEU A 49 -35.88 -29.92 -11.51
CA LEU A 49 -35.12 -29.76 -10.28
C LEU A 49 -34.74 -28.27 -10.03
N TYR A 50 -34.35 -27.52 -11.06
CA TYR A 50 -34.21 -26.06 -10.96
C TYR A 50 -35.54 -25.39 -10.59
N ALA A 51 -36.67 -25.82 -11.17
CA ALA A 51 -37.99 -25.28 -10.85
C ALA A 51 -38.39 -25.56 -9.38
N THR A 52 -38.07 -26.74 -8.85
CA THR A 52 -38.25 -27.09 -7.43
C THR A 52 -37.46 -26.16 -6.52
N LEU A 53 -36.18 -25.96 -6.79
CA LEU A 53 -35.32 -25.04 -6.03
C LEU A 53 -35.81 -23.59 -6.12
N GLN A 54 -36.23 -23.15 -7.31
CA GLN A 54 -36.77 -21.81 -7.55
C GLN A 54 -38.12 -21.58 -6.86
N ALA A 55 -38.96 -22.61 -6.73
CA ALA A 55 -40.21 -22.56 -5.97
C ALA A 55 -39.93 -22.43 -4.46
N ALA A 56 -39.05 -23.27 -3.90
CA ALA A 56 -38.72 -23.25 -2.47
C ALA A 56 -38.28 -21.86 -1.98
N VAL A 57 -37.35 -21.22 -2.70
CA VAL A 57 -36.85 -19.87 -2.35
C VAL A 57 -37.78 -18.73 -2.77
N SER A 58 -38.90 -19.01 -3.45
CA SER A 58 -39.92 -17.99 -3.79
C SER A 58 -40.87 -17.69 -2.63
N GLU A 59 -41.04 -18.65 -1.71
CA GLU A 59 -41.83 -18.47 -0.49
C GLU A 59 -40.98 -17.90 0.66
N ASP A 60 -39.82 -18.52 0.92
CA ASP A 60 -38.81 -18.05 1.88
C ASP A 60 -37.43 -18.58 1.47
N PRO A 61 -36.43 -17.73 1.21
CA PRO A 61 -35.06 -18.15 0.90
C PRO A 61 -34.41 -19.09 1.94
N VAL A 62 -34.86 -19.09 3.19
CA VAL A 62 -34.35 -20.01 4.24
C VAL A 62 -34.73 -21.47 3.96
N LYS A 63 -35.86 -21.72 3.27
CA LYS A 63 -36.29 -23.09 2.87
C LYS A 63 -35.31 -23.82 1.96
N LEU A 64 -34.32 -23.12 1.39
CA LEU A 64 -33.22 -23.76 0.65
C LEU A 64 -32.48 -24.83 1.49
N ASN A 65 -32.51 -24.72 2.82
CA ASN A 65 -31.93 -25.72 3.73
C ASN A 65 -32.68 -27.07 3.72
N ASP A 66 -33.97 -27.08 3.38
CA ASP A 66 -34.78 -28.31 3.27
C ASP A 66 -34.50 -29.06 1.95
N PHE A 67 -33.97 -28.35 0.94
CA PHE A 67 -33.67 -28.84 -0.42
C PHE A 67 -32.17 -28.91 -0.71
N VAL A 68 -31.34 -29.11 0.32
CA VAL A 68 -29.86 -29.17 0.17
C VAL A 68 -29.43 -30.31 -0.75
N ARG A 69 -30.08 -31.48 -0.69
CA ARG A 69 -29.74 -32.62 -1.57
C ARG A 69 -29.94 -32.27 -3.04
N GLU A 70 -31.05 -31.61 -3.35
CA GLU A 70 -31.43 -31.14 -4.68
C GLU A 70 -30.45 -30.06 -5.14
N LEU A 71 -30.11 -29.09 -4.30
CA LEU A 71 -29.09 -28.08 -4.58
C LEU A 71 -27.73 -28.72 -4.93
N LEU A 72 -27.31 -29.75 -4.19
CA LEU A 72 -26.05 -30.46 -4.45
C LEU A 72 -26.11 -31.41 -5.66
N GLN A 73 -27.30 -31.77 -6.15
CA GLN A 73 -27.50 -32.43 -7.45
C GLN A 73 -27.43 -31.42 -8.59
N ALA A 74 -28.19 -30.31 -8.52
CA ALA A 74 -28.13 -29.23 -9.51
C ALA A 74 -26.69 -28.74 -9.74
N LEU A 75 -25.91 -28.66 -8.66
CA LEU A 75 -24.49 -28.30 -8.68
C LEU A 75 -23.62 -29.38 -9.34
N SER A 76 -23.95 -30.66 -9.14
CA SER A 76 -23.27 -31.77 -9.83
C SER A 76 -23.54 -31.74 -11.34
N ASP A 77 -24.77 -31.37 -11.73
CA ASP A 77 -25.14 -31.18 -13.12
C ASP A 77 -24.46 -29.91 -13.70
N ALA A 78 -24.24 -28.87 -12.88
CA ALA A 78 -23.50 -27.66 -13.26
C ALA A 78 -22.00 -27.91 -13.51
N GLU A 79 -21.38 -28.83 -12.76
CA GLU A 79 -20.00 -29.30 -13.01
C GLU A 79 -19.85 -30.08 -14.32
N CYS A 80 -20.91 -30.73 -14.81
CA CYS A 80 -20.84 -31.64 -15.95
C CYS A 80 -20.72 -30.87 -17.29
N PRO A 81 -19.66 -31.08 -18.10
CA PRO A 81 -19.49 -30.37 -19.37
C PRO A 81 -20.57 -30.73 -20.40
N ASP A 82 -21.13 -31.95 -20.32
CA ASP A 82 -22.19 -32.43 -21.22
C ASP A 82 -23.58 -31.87 -20.89
N ALA A 83 -23.75 -31.22 -19.73
CA ALA A 83 -25.03 -30.61 -19.35
C ALA A 83 -25.27 -29.29 -20.12
N PRO A 84 -26.54 -28.93 -20.45
CA PRO A 84 -26.81 -27.73 -21.22
C PRO A 84 -26.31 -26.45 -20.52
N LEU A 85 -25.45 -25.67 -21.20
CA LEU A 85 -24.81 -24.46 -20.64
C LEU A 85 -25.80 -23.51 -19.94
N LEU A 86 -27.02 -23.35 -20.47
CA LEU A 86 -28.06 -22.52 -19.85
C LEU A 86 -28.45 -23.02 -18.45
N VAL A 87 -28.58 -24.33 -18.25
CA VAL A 87 -28.87 -24.94 -16.94
C VAL A 87 -27.70 -24.73 -16.00
N ARG A 88 -26.47 -25.01 -16.47
CA ARG A 88 -25.23 -24.85 -15.69
C ARG A 88 -25.09 -23.41 -15.18
N VAL A 89 -25.21 -22.42 -16.06
CA VAL A 89 -25.20 -20.98 -15.71
C VAL A 89 -26.32 -20.62 -14.75
N ARG A 90 -27.57 -21.07 -14.98
CA ARG A 90 -28.70 -20.77 -14.09
C ARG A 90 -28.53 -21.33 -12.68
N THR A 91 -27.97 -22.53 -12.52
CA THR A 91 -27.62 -23.06 -11.18
C THR A 91 -26.59 -22.18 -10.47
N LEU A 92 -25.56 -21.70 -11.18
CA LEU A 92 -24.55 -20.82 -10.59
C LEU A 92 -25.11 -19.43 -10.24
N GLU A 93 -25.97 -18.86 -11.08
CA GLU A 93 -26.72 -17.63 -10.76
C GLU A 93 -27.65 -17.81 -9.54
N PHE A 94 -28.31 -18.97 -9.42
CA PHE A 94 -29.13 -19.32 -8.26
C PHE A 94 -28.29 -19.37 -6.98
N ILE A 95 -27.11 -20.03 -7.02
CA ILE A 95 -26.16 -20.04 -5.90
C ILE A 95 -25.65 -18.63 -5.59
N SER A 96 -25.37 -17.82 -6.62
CA SER A 96 -24.97 -16.41 -6.43
C SER A 96 -26.06 -15.54 -5.80
N LYS A 97 -27.33 -15.94 -5.88
CA LYS A 97 -28.46 -15.18 -5.32
C LYS A 97 -28.93 -15.70 -3.96
N TYR A 98 -28.88 -17.02 -3.74
CA TYR A 98 -29.49 -17.67 -2.58
C TYR A 98 -28.50 -18.45 -1.70
N GLY A 99 -27.25 -18.65 -2.12
CA GLY A 99 -26.22 -19.38 -1.37
C GLY A 99 -25.98 -18.83 0.05
N GLN A 100 -26.18 -17.52 0.25
CA GLN A 100 -26.13 -16.86 1.57
C GLN A 100 -27.10 -17.43 2.63
N HIS A 101 -28.11 -18.21 2.22
CA HIS A 101 -29.10 -18.82 3.12
C HIS A 101 -28.76 -20.25 3.53
N VAL A 102 -27.78 -20.91 2.90
CA VAL A 102 -27.37 -22.28 3.23
C VAL A 102 -26.65 -22.33 4.59
N ARG A 103 -26.97 -23.33 5.42
CA ARG A 103 -26.40 -23.53 6.77
C ARG A 103 -25.73 -24.90 6.95
N ASP A 104 -25.86 -25.81 5.98
CA ASP A 104 -25.13 -27.08 5.96
C ASP A 104 -23.65 -26.84 5.57
N GLY A 105 -22.72 -27.20 6.46
CA GLY A 105 -21.28 -27.02 6.25
C GLY A 105 -20.67 -27.91 5.17
N ASN A 106 -21.21 -29.10 4.94
CA ASN A 106 -20.79 -29.99 3.86
C ASN A 106 -21.31 -29.46 2.51
N ALA A 107 -22.53 -28.93 2.48
CA ALA A 107 -23.09 -28.28 1.29
C ALA A 107 -22.29 -27.02 0.92
N LEU A 108 -21.98 -26.16 1.89
CA LEU A 108 -21.12 -24.98 1.69
C LEU A 108 -19.72 -25.37 1.19
N LYS A 109 -19.12 -26.43 1.75
CA LYS A 109 -17.84 -26.96 1.25
C LYS A 109 -17.96 -27.47 -0.19
N LYS A 110 -19.01 -28.25 -0.53
CA LYS A 110 -19.23 -28.74 -1.89
C LYS A 110 -19.40 -27.55 -2.86
N ILE A 111 -20.24 -26.56 -2.52
CA ILE A 111 -20.45 -25.34 -3.30
C ILE A 111 -19.10 -24.66 -3.63
N VAL A 112 -18.23 -24.42 -2.65
CA VAL A 112 -16.90 -23.85 -2.92
C VAL A 112 -16.07 -24.75 -3.84
N THR A 113 -15.97 -26.05 -3.56
CA THR A 113 -15.16 -26.96 -4.39
C THR A 113 -15.66 -27.08 -5.83
N SER A 114 -16.97 -27.06 -6.05
CA SER A 114 -17.59 -27.10 -7.38
C SER A 114 -17.37 -25.79 -8.14
N LEU A 115 -17.51 -24.63 -7.48
CA LEU A 115 -17.21 -23.32 -8.06
C LEU A 115 -15.73 -23.22 -8.47
N VAL A 116 -14.81 -23.68 -7.61
CA VAL A 116 -13.37 -23.74 -7.91
C VAL A 116 -13.09 -24.70 -9.07
N LYS A 117 -13.66 -25.91 -9.06
CA LYS A 117 -13.50 -26.91 -10.13
C LYS A 117 -13.98 -26.40 -11.50
N ILE A 118 -15.03 -25.59 -11.54
CA ILE A 118 -15.52 -24.94 -12.76
C ILE A 118 -14.54 -23.85 -13.22
N LEU A 119 -13.98 -23.06 -12.29
CA LEU A 119 -12.99 -22.02 -12.61
C LEU A 119 -11.62 -22.58 -13.00
N SER A 120 -11.22 -23.73 -12.48
CA SER A 120 -9.99 -24.46 -12.85
C SER A 120 -10.21 -25.51 -13.95
N GLY A 121 -11.38 -25.49 -14.62
CA GLY A 121 -11.72 -26.42 -15.68
C GLY A 121 -11.12 -26.03 -17.04
N SER A 122 -11.09 -26.96 -17.99
CA SER A 122 -10.63 -26.70 -19.36
C SER A 122 -11.65 -25.94 -20.23
N GLU A 123 -12.59 -25.20 -19.62
CA GLU A 123 -13.74 -24.59 -20.29
C GLU A 123 -13.73 -23.06 -20.14
N ASP A 124 -13.09 -22.36 -21.07
CA ASP A 124 -13.15 -20.89 -21.22
C ASP A 124 -14.50 -20.44 -21.81
N THR A 125 -15.60 -20.72 -21.10
CA THR A 125 -16.95 -20.23 -21.41
C THR A 125 -17.25 -19.02 -20.50
N PRO A 126 -17.13 -17.75 -20.97
CA PRO A 126 -17.08 -16.60 -20.07
C PRO A 126 -18.36 -16.40 -19.24
N GLN A 127 -19.53 -16.80 -19.76
CA GLN A 127 -20.79 -16.73 -19.01
C GLN A 127 -20.80 -17.65 -17.79
N LEU A 128 -20.24 -18.86 -17.93
CA LEU A 128 -20.13 -19.84 -16.85
C LEU A 128 -19.12 -19.38 -15.79
N LEU A 129 -17.94 -18.93 -16.24
CA LEU A 129 -16.87 -18.44 -15.36
C LEU A 129 -17.29 -17.18 -14.60
N VAL A 130 -18.01 -16.24 -15.25
CA VAL A 130 -18.60 -15.06 -14.58
C VAL A 130 -19.63 -15.48 -13.52
N ALA A 131 -20.49 -16.47 -13.80
CA ALA A 131 -21.47 -16.95 -12.83
C ALA A 131 -20.81 -17.68 -11.65
N ALA A 132 -19.76 -18.47 -11.88
CA ALA A 132 -18.97 -19.11 -10.82
C ALA A 132 -18.26 -18.08 -9.92
N VAL A 133 -17.63 -17.07 -10.53
CA VAL A 133 -17.04 -15.91 -9.84
C VAL A 133 -18.06 -15.18 -8.96
N GLN A 134 -19.28 -14.96 -9.45
CA GLN A 134 -20.34 -14.32 -8.67
C GLN A 134 -20.83 -15.23 -7.53
N GLY A 135 -20.95 -16.55 -7.78
CA GLY A 135 -21.25 -17.57 -6.78
C GLY A 135 -20.32 -17.53 -5.56
N LEU A 136 -19.01 -17.32 -5.74
CA LEU A 136 -18.07 -17.17 -4.63
C LEU A 136 -18.40 -15.96 -3.73
N SER A 137 -18.90 -14.85 -4.31
CA SER A 137 -19.22 -13.65 -3.52
C SER A 137 -20.46 -13.80 -2.64
N SER A 138 -21.41 -14.68 -2.99
CA SER A 138 -22.63 -14.89 -2.20
C SER A 138 -22.39 -15.64 -0.88
N LEU A 139 -21.20 -16.22 -0.69
CA LEU A 139 -20.81 -16.91 0.53
C LEU A 139 -20.27 -15.96 1.61
N GLY A 140 -20.01 -14.69 1.25
CA GLY A 140 -19.59 -13.63 2.16
C GLY A 140 -20.43 -13.54 3.44
N PRO A 141 -21.75 -13.33 3.34
CA PRO A 141 -22.64 -13.27 4.50
C PRO A 141 -22.70 -14.56 5.34
N VAL A 142 -22.36 -15.72 4.78
CA VAL A 142 -22.31 -16.99 5.55
C VAL A 142 -21.07 -17.04 6.42
N SER A 143 -19.92 -16.60 5.88
CA SER A 143 -18.61 -16.68 6.53
C SER A 143 -18.50 -15.90 7.84
N VAL A 144 -19.37 -14.91 8.05
CA VAL A 144 -19.39 -14.03 9.24
C VAL A 144 -20.38 -14.49 10.32
N LEU A 145 -21.19 -15.53 10.06
CA LEU A 145 -22.13 -16.07 11.04
C LEU A 145 -21.43 -16.93 12.11
N ASP A 146 -20.31 -17.57 11.75
CA ASP A 146 -19.56 -18.48 12.61
C ASP A 146 -18.09 -18.54 12.16
N LYS A 147 -17.15 -18.49 13.10
CA LYS A 147 -15.71 -18.59 12.83
C LYS A 147 -15.34 -19.86 12.04
N LYS A 148 -16.08 -20.95 12.19
CA LYS A 148 -15.88 -22.20 11.41
C LYS A 148 -16.15 -22.03 9.91
N TRP A 149 -16.78 -20.94 9.49
CA TRP A 149 -17.10 -20.61 8.10
C TRP A 149 -16.29 -19.42 7.56
N GLU A 150 -15.44 -18.79 8.38
CA GLU A 150 -14.60 -17.65 7.97
C GLU A 150 -13.68 -18.00 6.76
N TYR A 151 -13.32 -19.28 6.62
CA TYR A 151 -12.55 -19.81 5.48
C TYR A 151 -13.25 -19.61 4.12
N LEU A 152 -14.59 -19.61 4.05
CA LEU A 152 -15.33 -19.49 2.79
C LEU A 152 -14.97 -18.20 2.05
N SER A 153 -14.92 -17.09 2.79
CA SER A 153 -14.54 -15.77 2.25
C SER A 153 -13.03 -15.60 2.10
N ARG A 154 -12.24 -16.26 2.96
CA ARG A 154 -10.78 -16.25 2.88
C ARG A 154 -10.30 -16.90 1.58
N GLU A 155 -10.79 -18.10 1.26
CA GLU A 155 -10.41 -18.81 0.04
C GLU A 155 -11.23 -18.39 -1.18
N GLY A 156 -12.48 -17.92 -1.00
CA GLY A 156 -13.21 -17.23 -2.06
C GLY A 156 -12.46 -15.99 -2.56
N ALA A 157 -11.89 -15.18 -1.65
CA ALA A 157 -11.04 -14.06 -2.02
C ALA A 157 -9.74 -14.50 -2.71
N ASP A 158 -9.15 -15.63 -2.32
CA ASP A 158 -7.95 -16.19 -2.95
C ASP A 158 -8.18 -16.49 -4.44
N VAL A 159 -9.22 -17.26 -4.73
CA VAL A 159 -9.58 -17.68 -6.09
C VAL A 159 -9.96 -16.47 -6.94
N LEU A 160 -10.71 -15.52 -6.40
CA LEU A 160 -11.05 -14.28 -7.11
C LEU A 160 -9.80 -13.43 -7.43
N MET A 161 -8.82 -13.39 -6.52
CA MET A 161 -7.55 -12.70 -6.77
C MET A 161 -6.66 -13.43 -7.78
N GLN A 162 -6.63 -14.77 -7.78
CA GLN A 162 -5.93 -15.57 -8.80
C GLN A 162 -6.52 -15.33 -10.19
N VAL A 163 -7.85 -15.45 -10.33
CA VAL A 163 -8.59 -15.15 -11.57
C VAL A 163 -8.31 -13.73 -12.06
N MET A 164 -8.18 -12.74 -11.17
CA MET A 164 -7.87 -11.35 -11.56
C MET A 164 -6.45 -11.14 -12.13
N LEU A 165 -5.48 -11.99 -11.79
CA LEU A 165 -4.08 -11.88 -12.23
C LEU A 165 -3.75 -12.71 -13.45
N ASP A 166 -4.47 -13.80 -13.69
CA ASP A 166 -4.20 -14.69 -14.80
C ASP A 166 -4.81 -14.15 -16.11
N GLU A 167 -4.03 -13.30 -16.78
CA GLU A 167 -4.37 -12.67 -18.05
C GLU A 167 -4.36 -13.63 -19.25
N GLU A 168 -3.81 -14.84 -19.10
CA GLU A 168 -3.72 -15.85 -20.16
C GLU A 168 -4.84 -16.88 -20.06
N GLY A 169 -5.20 -17.32 -18.85
CA GLY A 169 -6.30 -18.25 -18.59
C GLY A 169 -7.69 -17.62 -18.53
N PHE A 170 -7.82 -16.31 -18.22
CA PHE A 170 -9.14 -15.66 -18.08
C PHE A 170 -9.34 -14.41 -18.94
N ALA A 171 -10.42 -14.45 -19.74
CA ALA A 171 -10.92 -13.31 -20.49
C ALA A 171 -11.21 -12.09 -19.58
N GLU A 172 -10.94 -10.89 -20.11
CA GLU A 172 -11.10 -9.60 -19.41
C GLU A 172 -12.48 -9.42 -18.73
N SER A 173 -13.56 -9.94 -19.33
CA SER A 173 -14.90 -9.92 -18.74
C SER A 173 -15.02 -10.72 -17.45
N VAL A 174 -14.33 -11.88 -17.36
CA VAL A 174 -14.26 -12.72 -16.17
C VAL A 174 -13.42 -12.02 -15.10
N ARG A 175 -12.27 -11.45 -15.47
CA ARG A 175 -11.37 -10.73 -14.53
C ARG A 175 -12.03 -9.46 -13.97
N GLN A 176 -12.81 -8.74 -14.78
CA GLN A 176 -13.65 -7.62 -14.30
C GLN A 176 -14.81 -8.09 -13.41
N ALA A 177 -15.41 -9.25 -13.67
CA ALA A 177 -16.39 -9.83 -12.76
C ALA A 177 -15.74 -10.23 -11.43
N ALA A 178 -14.53 -10.80 -11.45
CA ALA A 178 -13.81 -11.20 -10.25
C ALA A 178 -13.44 -10.00 -9.36
N SER A 179 -13.03 -8.87 -9.97
CA SER A 179 -12.87 -7.61 -9.24
C SER A 179 -14.15 -7.12 -8.57
N LYS A 180 -15.33 -7.33 -9.18
CA LYS A 180 -16.62 -6.92 -8.62
C LYS A 180 -17.09 -7.87 -7.52
N ALA A 181 -16.92 -9.18 -7.73
CA ALA A 181 -17.17 -10.21 -6.73
C ALA A 181 -16.30 -9.99 -5.47
N LEU A 182 -15.02 -9.66 -5.64
CA LEU A 182 -14.11 -9.32 -4.55
C LEU A 182 -14.55 -8.04 -3.82
N ASP A 183 -14.87 -6.96 -4.55
CA ASP A 183 -15.39 -5.71 -3.96
C ASP A 183 -16.76 -5.90 -3.27
N SER A 184 -17.51 -6.98 -3.56
CA SER A 184 -18.73 -7.39 -2.84
C SER A 184 -18.43 -8.26 -1.61
N LEU A 185 -17.48 -9.19 -1.71
CA LEU A 185 -16.95 -9.97 -0.58
C LEU A 185 -16.35 -9.06 0.51
N ILE A 186 -15.68 -7.99 0.10
CA ILE A 186 -15.19 -6.92 0.99
C ILE A 186 -16.33 -6.29 1.81
N GLN A 187 -17.51 -6.08 1.24
CA GLN A 187 -18.65 -5.44 1.92
C GLN A 187 -19.38 -6.38 2.89
N THR A 188 -19.27 -7.70 2.68
CA THR A 188 -20.04 -8.73 3.40
C THR A 188 -19.18 -9.54 4.38
N ALA A 189 -17.87 -9.61 4.16
CA ALA A 189 -16.92 -10.42 4.93
C ALA A 189 -15.56 -9.72 5.08
N PHE A 190 -15.58 -8.46 5.54
CA PHE A 190 -14.42 -7.57 5.54
C PHE A 190 -13.16 -8.16 6.21
N ARG A 191 -13.28 -8.71 7.43
CA ARG A 191 -12.16 -9.27 8.22
C ARG A 191 -11.41 -10.40 7.52
N PRO A 192 -12.04 -11.51 7.05
CA PRO A 192 -11.32 -12.57 6.34
C PRO A 192 -10.68 -12.10 5.04
N VAL A 193 -11.33 -11.20 4.27
CA VAL A 193 -10.77 -10.71 3.01
C VAL A 193 -9.52 -9.85 3.25
N VAL A 194 -9.54 -8.94 4.23
CA VAL A 194 -8.33 -8.20 4.64
C VAL A 194 -7.25 -9.13 5.18
N THR A 195 -7.63 -10.21 5.87
CA THR A 195 -6.68 -11.23 6.37
C THR A 195 -6.01 -12.00 5.21
N LYS A 196 -6.75 -12.40 4.17
CA LYS A 196 -6.16 -13.04 2.98
C LYS A 196 -5.26 -12.07 2.20
N LEU A 197 -5.65 -10.79 2.09
CA LEU A 197 -4.82 -9.74 1.47
C LEU A 197 -3.47 -9.57 2.18
N LEU A 198 -3.42 -9.66 3.51
CA LEU A 198 -2.15 -9.60 4.26
C LEU A 198 -1.32 -10.88 4.10
N HIS A 199 -1.96 -12.06 4.06
CA HIS A 199 -1.28 -13.32 3.77
C HIS A 199 -0.64 -13.33 2.36
N TRP A 200 -1.29 -12.73 1.36
CA TRP A 200 -0.73 -12.51 0.02
C TRP A 200 0.51 -11.61 -0.02
N ILE A 201 0.78 -10.85 1.04
CA ILE A 201 1.94 -9.94 1.14
C ILE A 201 3.10 -10.61 1.90
N SER A 202 2.85 -11.67 2.67
CA SER A 202 3.87 -12.38 3.47
C SER A 202 4.77 -13.31 2.65
N ASP A 203 6.00 -13.55 3.13
CA ASP A 203 6.93 -14.57 2.61
C ASP A 203 6.46 -16.02 2.86
N ASN A 204 5.41 -16.22 3.67
CA ASN A 204 4.90 -17.55 4.04
C ASN A 204 4.03 -18.19 2.91
N ARG A 205 4.52 -18.20 1.67
CA ARG A 205 3.86 -18.82 0.52
C ARG A 205 4.82 -19.69 -0.28
N GLU A 206 4.39 -20.91 -0.57
CA GLU A 206 5.09 -21.91 -1.38
C GLU A 206 4.95 -21.59 -2.88
N THR A 207 5.46 -20.43 -3.31
CA THR A 207 5.35 -19.95 -4.69
C THR A 207 6.75 -19.78 -5.28
N GLU A 208 7.15 -20.71 -6.15
CA GLU A 208 8.49 -20.75 -6.75
C GLU A 208 8.71 -19.67 -7.83
N ASP A 209 7.64 -19.09 -8.38
CA ASP A 209 7.72 -17.97 -9.33
C ASP A 209 7.74 -16.60 -8.62
N GLU A 210 8.96 -16.09 -8.50
CA GLU A 210 9.33 -14.74 -8.08
C GLU A 210 8.54 -13.62 -8.78
N ASP A 211 8.27 -13.71 -10.09
CA ASP A 211 7.58 -12.63 -10.82
C ASP A 211 6.05 -12.72 -10.70
N GLN A 212 5.48 -13.91 -10.54
CA GLN A 212 4.10 -14.06 -10.08
C GLN A 212 3.92 -13.48 -8.67
N LEU A 213 4.82 -13.83 -7.73
CA LEU A 213 4.82 -13.30 -6.36
C LEU A 213 4.86 -11.76 -6.34
N LYS A 214 5.64 -11.13 -7.23
CA LYS A 214 5.64 -9.66 -7.41
C LYS A 214 4.30 -9.09 -7.92
N LYS A 215 3.55 -9.81 -8.77
CA LYS A 215 2.19 -9.40 -9.20
C LYS A 215 1.22 -9.50 -8.03
N GLU A 216 1.25 -10.61 -7.30
CA GLU A 216 0.38 -10.90 -6.15
C GLU A 216 0.53 -9.84 -5.05
N ARG A 217 1.76 -9.58 -4.57
CA ARG A 217 2.05 -8.55 -3.56
C ARG A 217 1.60 -7.17 -4.01
N ARG A 218 1.90 -6.79 -5.26
CA ARG A 218 1.49 -5.50 -5.83
C ARG A 218 -0.02 -5.31 -5.86
N MET A 219 -0.77 -6.34 -6.26
CA MET A 219 -2.23 -6.29 -6.25
C MET A 219 -2.79 -6.24 -4.83
N ALA A 220 -2.29 -7.08 -3.93
CA ALA A 220 -2.73 -7.12 -2.54
C ALA A 220 -2.49 -5.79 -1.81
N LEU A 221 -1.30 -5.20 -1.95
CA LEU A 221 -0.98 -3.85 -1.43
C LEU A 221 -1.87 -2.77 -2.04
N THR A 222 -2.18 -2.86 -3.33
CA THR A 222 -3.05 -1.88 -4.02
C THR A 222 -4.50 -1.98 -3.53
N ARG A 223 -5.02 -3.20 -3.35
CA ARG A 223 -6.34 -3.44 -2.74
C ARG A 223 -6.37 -2.97 -1.29
N LEU A 224 -5.40 -3.38 -0.46
CA LEU A 224 -5.35 -2.99 0.95
C LEU A 224 -5.24 -1.47 1.14
N ARG A 225 -4.46 -0.77 0.29
CA ARG A 225 -4.45 0.71 0.25
C ARG A 225 -5.83 1.28 -0.06
N LYS A 226 -6.52 0.77 -1.09
CA LYS A 226 -7.90 1.18 -1.42
C LYS A 226 -8.81 1.00 -0.20
N LEU A 227 -8.77 -0.15 0.48
CA LEU A 227 -9.62 -0.44 1.65
C LEU A 227 -9.39 0.53 2.82
N ALA A 228 -8.13 0.83 3.16
CA ALA A 228 -7.81 1.71 4.29
C ALA A 228 -8.15 3.20 4.03
N HIS A 229 -8.31 3.59 2.74
CA HIS A 229 -8.61 4.96 2.33
C HIS A 229 -10.03 5.17 1.77
N THR A 230 -10.87 4.13 1.67
CA THR A 230 -12.23 4.22 1.11
C THR A 230 -13.24 4.65 2.19
N PRO A 231 -13.88 5.83 2.11
CA PRO A 231 -14.76 6.33 3.18
C PRO A 231 -15.99 5.46 3.43
N SER A 232 -16.56 4.85 2.39
CA SER A 232 -17.73 3.97 2.52
C SER A 232 -17.44 2.64 3.24
N LEU A 233 -16.18 2.32 3.50
CA LEU A 233 -15.76 1.17 4.31
C LEU A 233 -15.30 1.57 5.72
N GLN A 234 -15.39 2.84 6.11
CA GLN A 234 -14.96 3.31 7.43
C GLN A 234 -15.71 2.63 8.58
N CYS A 235 -16.97 2.23 8.39
CA CYS A 235 -17.75 1.48 9.36
C CYS A 235 -17.34 0.00 9.51
N GLN A 236 -16.63 -0.58 8.52
CA GLN A 236 -16.13 -1.97 8.57
C GLN A 236 -14.84 -2.09 9.39
N TRP A 237 -14.14 -0.98 9.60
CA TRP A 237 -12.98 -0.87 10.49
C TRP A 237 -13.42 -0.78 11.97
N THR A 238 -14.02 -1.85 12.50
CA THR A 238 -14.26 -1.95 13.95
C THR A 238 -12.95 -2.07 14.73
N GLU A 239 -12.98 -1.83 16.04
CA GLU A 239 -11.81 -1.88 16.92
C GLU A 239 -11.08 -3.24 16.83
N GLU A 240 -11.79 -4.36 17.04
CA GLU A 240 -11.25 -5.72 16.87
C GLU A 240 -10.59 -5.97 15.50
N VAL A 241 -11.19 -5.45 14.43
CA VAL A 241 -10.69 -5.62 13.06
C VAL A 241 -9.39 -4.83 12.90
N GLN A 242 -9.32 -3.62 13.43
CA GLN A 242 -8.13 -2.79 13.35
C GLN A 242 -6.98 -3.33 14.19
N GLU A 243 -7.22 -3.84 15.39
CA GLU A 243 -6.20 -4.50 16.22
C GLU A 243 -5.65 -5.77 15.53
N HIS A 244 -6.54 -6.63 15.04
CA HIS A 244 -6.21 -7.84 14.28
C HIS A 244 -5.37 -7.50 13.04
N VAL A 245 -5.77 -6.49 12.28
CA VAL A 245 -5.05 -6.05 11.07
C VAL A 245 -3.72 -5.39 11.39
N LEU A 246 -3.63 -4.57 12.45
CA LEU A 246 -2.38 -3.95 12.88
C LEU A 246 -1.36 -5.00 13.34
N SER A 247 -1.81 -5.99 14.13
CA SER A 247 -1.00 -7.13 14.58
C SER A 247 -0.46 -7.95 13.40
N LEU A 248 -1.31 -8.21 12.40
CA LEU A 248 -0.90 -8.89 11.16
C LEU A 248 0.07 -8.05 10.32
N ILE A 249 -0.15 -6.74 10.17
CA ILE A 249 0.78 -5.87 9.43
C ILE A 249 2.16 -5.91 10.09
N VAL A 250 2.26 -5.72 11.41
CA VAL A 250 3.54 -5.75 12.12
C VAL A 250 4.27 -7.08 11.93
N ARG A 251 3.55 -8.21 11.88
CA ARG A 251 4.14 -9.54 11.61
C ARG A 251 4.65 -9.70 10.18
N VAL A 252 4.08 -8.99 9.21
CA VAL A 252 4.47 -9.03 7.78
C VAL A 252 5.59 -8.04 7.46
N LEU A 253 5.75 -6.95 8.22
CA LEU A 253 6.77 -5.92 7.96
C LEU A 253 8.23 -6.43 7.86
N PRO A 254 8.68 -7.44 8.63
CA PRO A 254 10.02 -8.02 8.46
C PRO A 254 10.19 -8.78 7.13
N THR A 255 9.10 -9.34 6.58
CA THR A 255 9.06 -10.24 5.40
C THR A 255 8.81 -9.52 4.07
N VAL A 256 9.11 -8.22 3.98
CA VAL A 256 8.84 -7.42 2.78
C VAL A 256 10.00 -6.50 2.43
N THR A 257 10.11 -6.14 1.15
CA THR A 257 11.14 -5.21 0.66
C THR A 257 10.95 -3.80 1.24
N VAL A 258 11.97 -2.93 1.16
CA VAL A 258 11.88 -1.52 1.61
C VAL A 258 10.70 -0.79 0.94
N GLN A 259 10.45 -1.04 -0.35
CA GLN A 259 9.36 -0.40 -1.08
C GLN A 259 7.97 -0.87 -0.63
N GLU A 260 7.83 -2.13 -0.23
CA GLU A 260 6.58 -2.69 0.28
C GLU A 260 6.37 -2.32 1.76
N PHE A 261 7.46 -2.26 2.54
CA PHE A 261 7.47 -1.78 3.92
C PHE A 261 6.90 -0.36 4.03
N VAL A 262 7.38 0.59 3.20
CA VAL A 262 6.85 1.97 3.18
C VAL A 262 5.35 1.97 2.85
N GLN A 263 4.91 1.09 1.95
CA GLN A 263 3.51 0.98 1.57
C GLN A 263 2.63 0.38 2.68
N LEU A 264 3.08 -0.65 3.39
CA LEU A 264 2.40 -1.20 4.56
C LEU A 264 2.40 -0.22 5.73
N THR A 265 3.49 0.51 5.96
CA THR A 265 3.61 1.56 6.99
C THR A 265 2.58 2.66 6.76
N SER A 266 2.47 3.15 5.52
CA SER A 266 1.44 4.13 5.13
C SER A 266 0.01 3.59 5.25
N ILE A 267 -0.20 2.27 5.16
CA ILE A 267 -1.51 1.63 5.38
C ILE A 267 -1.81 1.55 6.88
N ALA A 268 -0.89 1.06 7.71
CA ALA A 268 -1.03 1.02 9.16
C ALA A 268 -1.29 2.42 9.75
N ALA A 269 -0.53 3.42 9.30
CA ALA A 269 -0.72 4.83 9.65
C ALA A 269 -2.08 5.42 9.23
N SER A 270 -2.81 4.77 8.33
CA SER A 270 -4.15 5.17 7.88
C SER A 270 -5.30 4.45 8.62
N LEU A 271 -5.02 3.46 9.48
CA LEU A 271 -6.03 2.83 10.32
C LEU A 271 -6.60 3.85 11.34
N PRO A 272 -7.93 3.92 11.55
CA PRO A 272 -8.54 4.87 12.49
C PRO A 272 -7.94 4.90 13.91
N ILE A 273 -7.66 3.75 14.53
CA ILE A 273 -7.06 3.61 15.87
C ILE A 273 -5.66 4.20 15.92
N VAL A 274 -4.86 3.94 14.87
CA VAL A 274 -3.51 4.48 14.72
C VAL A 274 -3.58 6.00 14.50
N ARG A 275 -4.54 6.50 13.70
CA ARG A 275 -4.74 7.95 13.51
C ARG A 275 -5.23 8.67 14.77
N ALA A 276 -6.08 8.03 15.59
CA ALA A 276 -6.65 8.65 16.79
C ALA A 276 -5.58 9.01 17.84
N GLU A 277 -4.60 8.14 18.05
CA GLU A 277 -3.43 8.40 18.92
C GLU A 277 -2.20 8.96 18.14
N ALA A 278 -2.40 9.46 16.91
CA ALA A 278 -1.36 9.99 16.03
C ALA A 278 -0.11 9.09 15.87
N GLY A 279 -0.31 7.80 15.60
CA GLY A 279 0.72 6.82 15.25
C GLY A 279 1.14 5.90 16.40
N VAL A 280 0.95 6.31 17.65
CA VAL A 280 1.52 5.62 18.82
C VAL A 280 1.11 4.13 18.97
N PRO A 281 -0.12 3.68 18.65
CA PRO A 281 -0.49 2.26 18.70
C PRO A 281 0.33 1.38 17.76
N PHE A 282 0.68 1.90 16.58
CA PHE A 282 1.52 1.19 15.61
C PHE A 282 2.97 1.12 16.09
N LEU A 283 3.49 2.21 16.67
CA LEU A 283 4.81 2.23 17.31
C LEU A 283 4.89 1.21 18.47
N LYS A 284 3.92 1.24 19.40
CA LYS A 284 3.78 0.27 20.50
C LYS A 284 3.76 -1.17 19.96
N ALA A 285 2.91 -1.46 18.97
CA ALA A 285 2.76 -2.80 18.39
C ALA A 285 4.01 -3.30 17.67
N PHE A 286 4.76 -2.41 17.00
CA PHE A 286 6.02 -2.73 16.33
C PHE A 286 7.12 -3.07 17.33
N LEU A 287 7.35 -2.22 18.33
CA LEU A 287 8.39 -2.41 19.35
C LEU A 287 8.11 -3.63 20.25
N ALA A 288 6.83 -3.95 20.50
CA ALA A 288 6.44 -5.17 21.23
C ALA A 288 6.77 -6.49 20.49
N GLN A 289 7.11 -6.43 19.20
CA GLN A 289 7.48 -7.60 18.38
C GLN A 289 8.92 -7.54 17.83
N ASN A 290 9.61 -6.40 17.93
CA ASN A 290 10.90 -6.17 17.28
C ASN A 290 11.89 -5.43 18.21
N ALA A 291 12.95 -6.13 18.66
CA ALA A 291 14.07 -5.49 19.34
C ALA A 291 14.97 -4.76 18.33
N ILE A 292 15.49 -3.58 18.68
CA ILE A 292 16.32 -2.75 17.77
C ILE A 292 17.78 -3.24 17.76
N ASN A 293 17.98 -4.48 17.30
CA ASN A 293 19.28 -5.16 17.27
C ASN A 293 19.88 -5.31 15.86
N THR A 294 19.17 -4.86 14.82
CA THR A 294 19.60 -4.93 13.42
C THR A 294 19.32 -3.64 12.66
N ASP A 295 20.12 -3.37 11.63
CA ASP A 295 19.96 -2.24 10.71
C ASP A 295 18.56 -2.20 10.08
N ARG A 296 17.98 -3.37 9.77
CA ARG A 296 16.63 -3.46 9.20
C ARG A 296 15.56 -2.99 10.18
N VAL A 297 15.65 -3.32 11.47
CA VAL A 297 14.71 -2.82 12.49
C VAL A 297 14.92 -1.32 12.75
N LEU A 298 16.17 -0.83 12.71
CA LEU A 298 16.49 0.59 12.85
C LEU A 298 15.96 1.43 11.67
N GLU A 299 16.17 0.97 10.42
CA GLU A 299 15.56 1.53 9.21
C GLU A 299 14.03 1.54 9.34
N SER A 300 13.44 0.40 9.70
CA SER A 300 12.00 0.22 9.87
C SER A 300 11.41 1.23 10.85
N LEU A 301 12.03 1.39 12.02
CA LEU A 301 11.61 2.36 13.03
C LEU A 301 11.77 3.81 12.54
N SER A 302 12.83 4.11 11.78
CA SER A 302 13.03 5.43 11.19
C SER A 302 11.95 5.80 10.17
N ILE A 303 11.41 4.83 9.43
CA ILE A 303 10.30 4.98 8.47
C ILE A 303 8.96 5.08 9.20
N ILE A 304 8.72 4.25 10.22
CA ILE A 304 7.53 4.33 11.09
C ILE A 304 7.45 5.72 11.74
N GLY A 305 8.59 6.26 12.19
CA GLY A 305 8.72 7.60 12.78
C GLY A 305 8.25 8.76 11.90
N GLU A 306 8.14 8.57 10.58
CA GLU A 306 7.63 9.59 9.63
C GLU A 306 6.10 9.73 9.70
N HIS A 307 5.41 8.77 10.31
CA HIS A 307 3.96 8.74 10.48
C HIS A 307 3.49 9.02 11.92
N ILE A 308 4.40 9.25 12.87
CA ILE A 308 4.05 9.53 14.27
C ILE A 308 3.98 11.04 14.53
N GLY A 309 2.87 11.48 15.12
CA GLY A 309 2.64 12.87 15.55
C GLY A 309 3.18 13.17 16.95
N ALA A 310 2.83 14.34 17.48
CA ALA A 310 3.31 14.85 18.77
C ALA A 310 2.49 14.32 19.97
N THR A 311 2.19 13.02 20.02
CA THR A 311 1.56 12.36 21.19
C THR A 311 2.66 11.91 22.16
N PRO A 312 2.63 12.26 23.46
CA PRO A 312 3.64 11.79 24.41
C PRO A 312 3.66 10.25 24.53
N TYR A 313 4.86 9.66 24.42
CA TYR A 313 5.10 8.24 24.60
C TYR A 313 6.56 7.99 25.01
N ASP A 314 6.76 7.17 26.04
CA ASP A 314 8.10 6.82 26.48
C ASP A 314 8.69 5.68 25.64
N ILE A 315 9.70 6.02 24.83
CA ILE A 315 10.51 5.09 24.04
C ILE A 315 11.91 4.88 24.67
N VAL A 316 12.27 5.61 25.72
CA VAL A 316 13.62 5.64 26.30
C VAL A 316 14.14 4.27 26.72
N PRO A 317 13.37 3.41 27.43
CA PRO A 317 13.82 2.06 27.78
C PRO A 317 14.30 1.25 26.56
N VAL A 318 13.56 1.33 25.44
CA VAL A 318 13.89 0.59 24.21
C VAL A 318 15.15 1.13 23.52
N LEU A 319 15.46 2.43 23.71
CA LEU A 319 16.70 3.03 23.22
C LEU A 319 17.90 2.77 24.13
N GLU A 320 17.67 2.48 25.42
CA GLU A 320 18.70 2.03 26.36
C GLU A 320 19.06 0.56 26.13
N ASP A 321 18.07 -0.32 25.99
CA ASP A 321 18.24 -1.74 25.65
C ASP A 321 18.99 -1.92 24.31
N ALA A 322 18.78 -0.99 23.37
CA ALA A 322 19.47 -0.94 22.07
C ALA A 322 20.80 -0.16 22.08
N GLY A 323 21.19 0.45 23.22
CA GLY A 323 22.41 1.27 23.34
C GLY A 323 22.42 2.56 22.51
N LEU A 324 21.27 2.98 21.97
CA LEU A 324 21.15 4.10 21.03
C LEU A 324 21.25 5.49 21.69
N LEU A 325 21.12 5.59 23.01
CA LEU A 325 21.37 6.85 23.72
C LEU A 325 22.87 7.12 23.95
N THR A 326 23.67 6.06 24.10
CA THR A 326 25.10 6.14 24.51
C THR A 326 26.08 5.86 23.36
N THR A 327 25.70 5.09 22.35
CA THR A 327 26.52 4.85 21.16
C THR A 327 26.62 6.12 20.32
N PRO A 328 27.80 6.57 19.86
CA PRO A 328 27.91 7.72 18.97
C PRO A 328 27.23 7.50 17.61
N VAL A 329 26.49 8.50 17.12
CA VAL A 329 25.85 8.49 15.81
C VAL A 329 26.90 8.48 14.69
N GLU A 330 26.84 7.46 13.83
CA GLU A 330 27.74 7.32 12.68
C GLU A 330 27.58 8.48 11.68
N LYS A 331 28.66 9.22 11.41
CA LYS A 331 28.59 10.48 10.65
C LYS A 331 28.26 10.32 9.17
N ASN A 332 28.71 9.23 8.55
CA ASN A 332 28.78 9.08 7.08
C ASN A 332 27.96 7.89 6.53
N THR A 333 27.17 7.20 7.38
CA THR A 333 26.44 5.98 6.99
C THR A 333 24.92 6.20 6.90
N ALA A 334 24.20 5.26 6.29
CA ALA A 334 22.73 5.22 6.36
C ALA A 334 22.24 4.84 7.77
N ARG A 335 22.98 3.96 8.46
CA ARG A 335 22.73 3.53 9.84
C ARG A 335 22.73 4.70 10.82
N GLY A 336 23.70 5.61 10.72
CA GLY A 336 23.72 6.84 11.52
C GLY A 336 22.55 7.80 11.24
N MET A 337 22.10 7.90 9.99
CA MET A 337 20.88 8.66 9.65
C MET A 337 19.62 8.03 10.24
N TRP A 338 19.48 6.70 10.20
CA TRP A 338 18.34 6.01 10.84
C TRP A 338 18.37 6.18 12.37
N HIS A 339 19.55 6.03 12.98
CA HIS A 339 19.79 6.29 14.41
C HIS A 339 19.39 7.72 14.80
N ALA A 340 19.86 8.73 14.06
CA ALA A 340 19.45 10.12 14.25
C ALA A 340 17.92 10.29 14.11
N LYS A 341 17.28 9.65 13.13
CA LYS A 341 15.81 9.73 12.94
C LYS A 341 15.05 9.14 14.14
N VAL A 342 15.57 8.08 14.74
CA VAL A 342 15.01 7.48 15.96
C VAL A 342 15.21 8.40 17.18
N LEU A 343 16.33 9.11 17.28
CA LEU A 343 16.54 10.14 18.31
C LEU A 343 15.61 11.36 18.13
N LEU A 344 15.35 11.80 16.89
CA LEU A 344 14.35 12.82 16.57
C LEU A 344 12.93 12.36 16.96
N LEU A 345 12.57 11.11 16.65
CA LEU A 345 11.31 10.51 17.08
C LEU A 345 11.19 10.55 18.61
N ALA A 346 12.23 10.12 19.33
CA ALA A 346 12.26 10.14 20.79
C ALA A 346 12.09 11.57 21.35
N ALA A 347 12.82 12.55 20.83
CA ALA A 347 12.70 13.96 21.25
C ALA A 347 11.25 14.49 21.08
N ARG A 348 10.59 14.16 19.97
CA ARG A 348 9.17 14.51 19.72
C ARG A 348 8.22 13.84 20.72
N LEU A 349 8.40 12.55 21.01
CA LEU A 349 7.52 11.77 21.90
C LEU A 349 7.83 11.95 23.40
N ALA A 350 8.99 12.49 23.76
CA ALA A 350 9.48 12.63 25.13
C ALA A 350 8.42 13.17 26.12
N THR A 351 8.29 12.49 27.26
CA THR A 351 7.44 12.84 28.40
C THR A 351 8.16 13.84 29.32
N PRO A 352 7.47 14.48 30.28
CA PRO A 352 8.12 15.32 31.29
C PRO A 352 9.17 14.58 32.13
N ASP A 353 9.03 13.26 32.29
CA ASP A 353 9.89 12.43 33.14
C ASP A 353 11.18 12.00 32.43
N ASN A 354 11.17 11.87 31.10
CA ASN A 354 12.29 11.34 30.31
C ASN A 354 13.04 12.40 29.48
N ILE A 355 12.47 13.61 29.32
CA ILE A 355 13.00 14.68 28.46
C ILE A 355 14.42 15.10 28.83
N ASP A 356 14.79 15.12 30.11
CA ASP A 356 16.12 15.52 30.56
C ASP A 356 17.22 14.59 30.04
N LYS A 357 16.95 13.28 30.04
CA LYS A 357 17.88 12.26 29.52
C LYS A 357 18.00 12.33 28.00
N LEU A 358 16.87 12.50 27.31
CA LEU A 358 16.83 12.66 25.85
C LEU A 358 17.49 13.97 25.38
N TYR A 359 17.26 15.08 26.07
CA TYR A 359 17.85 16.37 25.72
C TYR A 359 19.38 16.32 25.80
N ASN A 360 19.93 15.80 26.91
CA ASN A 360 21.37 15.67 27.08
C ASN A 360 21.98 14.72 26.04
N ALA A 361 21.40 13.53 25.83
CA ALA A 361 21.88 12.59 24.83
C ALA A 361 21.86 13.20 23.41
N VAL A 362 20.78 13.87 23.01
CA VAL A 362 20.67 14.50 21.68
C VAL A 362 21.67 15.65 21.51
N LEU A 363 21.97 16.42 22.56
CA LEU A 363 23.04 17.42 22.54
C LEU A 363 24.43 16.78 22.36
N GLU A 364 24.73 15.71 23.09
CA GLU A 364 26.00 14.98 22.95
C GLU A 364 26.19 14.42 21.54
N GLN A 365 25.14 13.87 20.93
CA GLN A 365 25.18 13.36 19.55
C GLN A 365 25.32 14.49 18.52
N LEU A 366 24.65 15.63 18.71
CA LEU A 366 24.86 16.81 17.84
C LEU A 366 26.29 17.34 17.96
N ALA A 367 26.83 17.46 19.18
CA ALA A 367 28.21 17.88 19.41
C ALA A 367 29.22 16.90 18.81
N HIS A 368 28.96 15.59 18.88
CA HIS A 368 29.77 14.57 18.21
C HIS A 368 29.80 14.80 16.69
N VAL A 369 28.64 14.95 16.04
CA VAL A 369 28.54 15.13 14.58
C VAL A 369 29.17 16.46 14.14
N MET A 370 28.85 17.59 14.81
CA MET A 370 29.42 18.91 14.52
C MET A 370 30.93 19.02 14.77
N HIS A 371 31.50 18.17 15.63
CA HIS A 371 32.94 18.15 15.95
C HIS A 371 33.46 19.51 16.45
N ASP A 372 34.33 20.16 15.68
CA ASP A 372 34.93 21.47 15.89
C ASP A 372 34.31 22.56 14.98
N GLY A 373 33.38 22.19 14.09
CA GLY A 373 32.75 23.09 13.13
C GLY A 373 33.58 23.40 11.88
N SER A 374 34.74 22.77 11.66
CA SER A 374 35.64 23.07 10.53
C SER A 374 35.28 22.35 9.22
N ALA A 375 34.42 21.33 9.28
CA ALA A 375 33.99 20.55 8.11
C ALA A 375 32.53 20.09 8.24
N LEU A 376 31.84 20.00 7.09
CA LEU A 376 30.50 19.41 7.02
C LEU A 376 30.59 17.86 7.02
N PRO A 377 29.65 17.15 7.67
CA PRO A 377 29.58 15.69 7.58
C PRO A 377 29.13 15.26 6.18
N GLU A 378 29.61 14.10 5.72
CA GLU A 378 29.25 13.58 4.39
C GLU A 378 27.74 13.30 4.26
N ASN A 379 27.11 12.84 5.35
CA ASN A 379 25.66 12.70 5.44
C ASN A 379 25.03 13.94 6.08
N MET A 380 24.80 14.98 5.28
CA MET A 380 24.11 16.21 5.70
C MET A 380 22.73 15.96 6.31
N THR A 381 22.03 14.89 5.93
CA THR A 381 20.74 14.52 6.52
C THR A 381 20.89 14.13 7.99
N THR A 382 21.99 13.47 8.39
CA THR A 382 22.25 13.15 9.81
C THR A 382 22.36 14.43 10.65
N LEU A 383 23.01 15.48 10.11
CA LEU A 383 23.10 16.79 10.76
C LEU A 383 21.73 17.51 10.80
N GLU A 384 20.98 17.50 9.69
CA GLU A 384 19.61 18.03 9.64
C GLU A 384 18.73 17.41 10.74
N VAL A 385 18.72 16.07 10.82
CA VAL A 385 17.91 15.31 11.75
C VAL A 385 18.26 15.64 13.21
N LEU A 386 19.56 15.71 13.55
CA LEU A 386 19.99 16.05 14.92
C LEU A 386 19.68 17.50 15.29
N LEU A 387 19.76 18.44 14.33
CA LEU A 387 19.33 19.83 14.54
C LEU A 387 17.82 19.92 14.81
N PHE A 388 16.98 19.18 14.06
CA PHE A 388 15.54 19.06 14.37
C PHE A 388 15.31 18.38 15.74
N ALA A 389 16.12 17.39 16.12
CA ALA A 389 15.98 16.70 17.40
C ALA A 389 16.29 17.63 18.59
N VAL A 390 17.36 18.42 18.51
CA VAL A 390 17.68 19.48 19.49
C VAL A 390 16.57 20.53 19.53
N MET A 391 15.99 20.92 18.39
CA MET A 391 14.85 21.83 18.38
C MET A 391 13.61 21.24 19.07
N ALA A 392 13.26 19.98 18.80
CA ALA A 392 12.09 19.32 19.37
C ALA A 392 12.21 19.10 20.89
N ALA A 393 13.39 18.73 21.38
CA ALA A 393 13.64 18.61 22.82
C ALA A 393 13.81 19.99 23.49
N GLY A 394 14.51 20.93 22.86
CA GLY A 394 14.72 22.30 23.35
C GLY A 394 13.45 23.14 23.44
N GLN A 395 12.42 22.86 22.62
CA GLN A 395 11.08 23.44 22.78
C GLN A 395 10.40 23.00 24.09
N LYS A 396 10.72 21.80 24.59
CA LYS A 396 10.25 21.30 25.90
C LYS A 396 11.14 21.78 27.07
N LYS A 397 12.41 22.13 26.79
CA LYS A 397 13.41 22.64 27.75
C LYS A 397 13.91 24.05 27.38
N PRO A 398 13.04 25.09 27.37
CA PRO A 398 13.39 26.40 26.81
C PRO A 398 14.50 27.14 27.59
N VAL A 399 14.61 26.93 28.91
CA VAL A 399 15.62 27.59 29.74
C VAL A 399 17.01 26.98 29.48
N GLU A 400 17.09 25.67 29.38
CA GLU A 400 18.31 24.94 29.03
C GLU A 400 18.73 25.22 27.59
N MET A 401 17.76 25.26 26.66
CA MET A 401 18.03 25.62 25.27
C MET A 401 18.57 27.05 25.14
N LEU A 402 18.05 28.01 25.91
CA LEU A 402 18.61 29.36 25.96
C LEU A 402 20.01 29.41 26.59
N LYS A 403 20.32 28.57 27.59
CA LYS A 403 21.70 28.46 28.11
C LYS A 403 22.66 27.93 27.04
N TYR A 404 22.26 26.86 26.33
CA TYR A 404 23.08 26.23 25.30
C TYR A 404 23.28 27.13 24.07
N LEU A 405 22.24 27.86 23.64
CA LEU A 405 22.32 28.90 22.60
C LEU A 405 23.20 30.10 22.98
N ASN A 406 23.54 30.26 24.27
CA ASN A 406 24.45 31.31 24.72
C ASN A 406 25.91 30.87 24.87
N ASP A 407 26.22 29.57 24.81
CA ASP A 407 27.59 29.07 24.80
C ASP A 407 28.34 29.53 23.54
N ASP A 408 29.36 30.35 23.72
CA ASP A 408 30.20 30.87 22.63
C ASP A 408 30.95 29.76 21.88
N ALA A 409 31.25 28.63 22.54
CA ALA A 409 31.90 27.49 21.89
C ALA A 409 30.93 26.74 20.94
N PHE A 410 29.67 26.56 21.34
CA PHE A 410 28.62 26.04 20.44
C PHE A 410 28.31 27.02 19.29
N VAL A 411 28.15 28.31 19.61
CA VAL A 411 27.84 29.38 18.64
C VAL A 411 28.93 29.50 17.57
N ALA A 412 30.21 29.43 17.94
CA ALA A 412 31.33 29.41 16.99
C ALA A 412 31.26 28.23 16.00
N LYS A 413 30.91 27.02 16.49
CA LYS A 413 30.72 25.85 15.62
C LYS A 413 29.53 26.02 14.68
N CYS A 414 28.41 26.56 15.18
CA CYS A 414 27.24 26.86 14.33
C CYS A 414 27.58 27.87 13.24
N MET A 415 28.37 28.90 13.56
CA MET A 415 28.81 29.92 12.60
C MET A 415 29.71 29.31 11.50
N GLY A 416 30.75 28.55 11.86
CA GLY A 416 31.64 27.89 10.90
C GLY A 416 30.91 26.93 9.96
N LEU A 417 30.02 26.09 10.50
CA LEU A 417 29.19 25.20 9.68
C LEU A 417 28.19 25.98 8.81
N ALA A 418 27.59 27.07 9.30
CA ALA A 418 26.70 27.91 8.51
C ALA A 418 27.41 28.57 7.32
N GLU A 419 28.66 29.03 7.49
CA GLU A 419 29.49 29.55 6.41
C GLU A 419 29.80 28.49 5.34
N LEU A 420 30.14 27.27 5.75
CA LEU A 420 30.37 26.16 4.82
C LEU A 420 29.09 25.80 4.02
N VAL A 421 27.92 25.77 4.67
CA VAL A 421 26.65 25.54 3.94
C VAL A 421 26.31 26.72 3.03
N ALA A 422 26.59 27.96 3.43
CA ALA A 422 26.39 29.15 2.57
C ALA A 422 27.30 29.16 1.33
N GLN A 423 28.49 28.56 1.40
CA GLN A 423 29.36 28.33 0.24
C GLN A 423 28.84 27.18 -0.65
N MET A 424 28.25 26.14 -0.07
CA MET A 424 27.73 24.97 -0.78
C MET A 424 26.37 25.21 -1.47
N GLU A 425 25.44 25.93 -0.85
CA GLU A 425 24.06 26.13 -1.32
C GLU A 425 23.98 26.67 -2.77
N PRO A 426 24.78 27.68 -3.21
CA PRO A 426 24.77 28.14 -4.60
C PRO A 426 25.21 27.08 -5.61
N LEU A 427 26.20 26.26 -5.25
CA LEU A 427 26.73 25.18 -6.10
C LEU A 427 25.71 24.05 -6.25
N LEU A 428 25.06 23.67 -5.14
CA LEU A 428 23.97 22.69 -5.12
C LEU A 428 22.77 23.17 -5.96
N ILE A 429 22.34 24.42 -5.78
CA ILE A 429 21.25 25.02 -6.54
C ILE A 429 21.59 25.06 -8.05
N TYR A 430 22.83 25.38 -8.42
CA TYR A 430 23.27 25.32 -9.82
C TYR A 430 23.25 23.89 -10.37
N ALA A 431 23.75 22.91 -9.62
CA ALA A 431 23.76 21.50 -10.04
C ALA A 431 22.34 20.96 -10.26
N VAL A 432 21.41 21.21 -9.33
CA VAL A 432 20.01 20.78 -9.48
C VAL A 432 19.31 21.53 -10.61
N LYS A 433 19.50 22.85 -10.76
CA LYS A 433 18.99 23.60 -11.93
C LYS A 433 19.45 22.98 -13.26
N LYS A 434 20.71 22.56 -13.35
CA LYS A 434 21.30 21.89 -14.53
C LYS A 434 20.70 20.50 -14.78
N ARG A 435 20.27 19.78 -13.74
CA ARG A 435 19.50 18.52 -13.85
C ARG A 435 18.04 18.76 -14.25
N MET A 436 17.40 19.78 -13.69
CA MET A 436 16.03 20.19 -14.05
C MET A 436 15.93 20.61 -15.51
N GLN A 437 16.92 21.35 -16.04
CA GLN A 437 17.03 21.70 -17.46
C GLN A 437 17.20 20.48 -18.38
N LYS A 438 17.70 19.36 -17.86
CA LYS A 438 17.85 18.07 -18.55
C LYS A 438 16.67 17.11 -18.28
N SER A 439 15.62 17.54 -17.58
CA SER A 439 14.52 16.69 -17.12
C SER A 439 14.97 15.45 -16.32
N SER A 440 16.12 15.56 -15.63
CA SER A 440 16.77 14.46 -14.89
C SER A 440 16.94 14.73 -13.39
N ALA A 441 16.21 15.72 -12.87
CA ALA A 441 16.03 15.97 -11.44
C ALA A 441 14.74 15.31 -10.94
N GLY A 442 14.79 14.70 -9.76
CA GLY A 442 13.66 14.02 -9.12
C GLY A 442 13.45 14.44 -7.67
N GLN A 443 12.73 13.62 -6.91
CA GLN A 443 12.44 13.89 -5.49
C GLN A 443 13.71 14.05 -4.65
N LYS A 444 14.74 13.21 -4.87
CA LYS A 444 16.02 13.30 -4.16
C LYS A 444 16.74 14.64 -4.37
N ASP A 445 16.63 15.24 -5.54
CA ASP A 445 17.19 16.58 -5.80
C ASP A 445 16.41 17.70 -5.06
N ALA A 446 15.14 17.46 -4.73
CA ALA A 446 14.35 18.35 -3.86
C ALA A 446 14.70 18.15 -2.38
N GLU A 447 14.87 16.90 -1.94
CA GLU A 447 15.27 16.53 -0.59
C GLU A 447 16.63 17.15 -0.22
N VAL A 448 17.64 17.02 -1.08
CA VAL A 448 18.98 17.58 -0.79
C VAL A 448 18.97 19.12 -0.75
N ILE A 449 18.15 19.81 -1.56
CA ILE A 449 17.93 21.26 -1.42
C ILE A 449 17.24 21.60 -0.10
N GLY A 450 16.18 20.87 0.26
CA GLY A 450 15.46 21.05 1.52
C GLY A 450 16.37 20.87 2.74
N CYS A 451 17.21 19.83 2.73
CA CYS A 451 18.21 19.55 3.77
C CYS A 451 19.22 20.70 3.89
N CYS A 452 19.83 21.11 2.77
CA CYS A 452 20.77 22.22 2.73
C CYS A 452 20.16 23.53 3.26
N HIS A 453 18.91 23.81 2.90
CA HIS A 453 18.17 24.99 3.36
C HIS A 453 17.86 24.92 4.86
N ASN A 454 17.31 23.80 5.34
CA ASN A 454 16.97 23.58 6.74
C ASN A 454 18.22 23.70 7.63
N VAL A 455 19.31 23.01 7.27
CA VAL A 455 20.58 23.08 8.02
C VAL A 455 21.11 24.51 8.06
N ARG A 456 21.12 25.24 6.93
CA ARG A 456 21.54 26.66 6.95
C ARG A 456 20.68 27.50 7.87
N VAL A 457 19.34 27.41 7.78
CA VAL A 457 18.43 28.24 8.57
C VAL A 457 18.57 27.94 10.07
N ILE A 458 18.68 26.67 10.46
CA ILE A 458 18.84 26.30 11.88
C ILE A 458 20.20 26.76 12.42
N LEU A 459 21.30 26.48 11.70
CA LEU A 459 22.64 26.91 12.13
C LEU A 459 22.79 28.44 12.17
N SER A 460 22.20 29.17 11.20
CA SER A 460 22.18 30.64 11.23
C SER A 460 21.46 31.18 12.47
N ALA A 461 20.26 30.67 12.78
CA ALA A 461 19.52 31.05 13.98
C ALA A 461 20.30 30.73 15.27
N PHE A 462 20.91 29.54 15.34
CA PHE A 462 21.72 29.13 16.49
C PHE A 462 22.97 30.00 16.65
N SER A 463 23.66 30.39 15.56
CA SER A 463 24.77 31.35 15.61
C SER A 463 24.33 32.76 16.03
N ALA A 464 23.09 33.14 15.75
CA ALA A 464 22.44 34.36 16.24
C ALA A 464 21.82 34.19 17.65
N LYS A 465 22.18 33.13 18.37
CA LYS A 465 21.75 32.81 19.75
C LYS A 465 20.23 32.65 19.94
N HIS A 466 19.49 32.26 18.91
CA HIS A 466 18.03 32.09 18.97
C HIS A 466 17.51 30.83 18.26
N MET A 467 16.26 30.44 18.57
CA MET A 467 15.55 29.38 17.85
C MET A 467 15.00 29.89 16.51
N PRO A 468 14.93 29.07 15.43
CA PRO A 468 14.24 29.44 14.21
C PRO A 468 12.78 29.86 14.45
N THR A 469 12.39 31.00 13.89
CA THR A 469 11.06 31.62 14.11
C THR A 469 10.00 31.18 13.10
N GLY A 470 10.38 30.44 12.04
CA GLY A 470 9.47 29.90 11.03
C GLY A 470 9.29 28.38 11.17
N THR A 471 8.15 27.86 10.71
CA THR A 471 7.89 26.42 10.63
C THR A 471 8.74 25.78 9.54
N LEU A 472 9.85 25.15 9.92
CA LEU A 472 10.61 24.26 9.04
C LEU A 472 9.87 22.92 8.87
N THR A 473 10.23 22.18 7.83
CA THR A 473 9.73 20.81 7.60
C THR A 473 10.89 19.97 7.10
N GLU A 474 11.06 18.81 7.71
CA GLU A 474 12.14 17.86 7.45
C GLU A 474 12.19 17.48 5.97
N SER A 475 13.41 17.49 5.39
CA SER A 475 13.62 17.42 3.93
C SER A 475 12.94 16.22 3.25
N TRP A 476 12.88 15.09 3.96
CA TRP A 476 12.36 13.80 3.49
C TRP A 476 10.83 13.66 3.57
N LEU A 477 10.10 14.52 4.31
CA LEU A 477 8.65 14.37 4.54
C LEU A 477 7.76 14.85 3.35
N HIS A 478 8.05 14.33 2.15
CA HIS A 478 7.23 14.29 0.92
C HIS A 478 6.54 15.58 0.39
N LYS A 479 6.70 16.73 1.04
CA LYS A 479 6.08 18.01 0.61
C LYS A 479 6.95 18.81 -0.37
N ASN A 480 8.25 18.54 -0.41
CA ASN A 480 9.22 19.27 -1.22
C ASN A 480 9.13 18.84 -2.70
N LYS A 481 8.51 19.69 -3.53
CA LYS A 481 8.45 19.53 -5.00
C LYS A 481 9.30 20.60 -5.67
N LEU A 482 10.18 20.19 -6.59
CA LEU A 482 10.90 21.14 -7.45
C LEU A 482 9.89 21.97 -8.28
N PRO A 483 10.12 23.27 -8.46
CA PRO A 483 9.25 24.11 -9.28
C PRO A 483 9.28 23.62 -10.74
N SER A 484 8.13 23.60 -11.40
CA SER A 484 8.05 23.13 -12.78
C SER A 484 8.83 24.06 -13.72
N VAL A 485 9.80 23.50 -14.45
CA VAL A 485 10.50 24.23 -15.51
C VAL A 485 9.49 24.53 -16.61
N LYS A 486 9.07 25.79 -16.69
CA LYS A 486 8.34 26.30 -17.85
C LYS A 486 9.30 26.33 -19.04
N HIS A 487 9.38 25.23 -19.78
CA HIS A 487 9.90 25.27 -21.14
C HIS A 487 9.14 26.35 -21.91
N ALA A 488 9.87 27.21 -22.63
CA ALA A 488 9.24 28.13 -23.57
C ALA A 488 8.51 27.28 -24.62
N ARG A 489 7.17 27.32 -24.61
CA ARG A 489 6.36 26.65 -25.63
C ARG A 489 6.74 27.21 -27.00
N ASP A 490 6.86 26.33 -27.99
CA ASP A 490 6.97 26.76 -29.39
C ASP A 490 5.83 27.74 -29.71
N PRO A 491 6.11 28.89 -30.33
CA PRO A 491 5.11 29.94 -30.57
C PRO A 491 3.98 29.51 -31.52
N ALA A 492 4.08 28.33 -32.14
CA ALA A 492 3.02 27.72 -32.94
C ALA A 492 1.84 27.15 -32.09
N ALA A 493 2.03 26.87 -30.80
CA ALA A 493 1.08 26.09 -30.00
C ALA A 493 -0.01 26.90 -29.29
N THR A 494 0.06 28.24 -29.28
CA THR A 494 -0.83 29.12 -28.48
C THR A 494 -2.03 29.69 -29.24
N ALA A 495 -2.19 29.39 -30.53
CA ALA A 495 -3.22 29.98 -31.39
C ALA A 495 -4.59 29.24 -31.43
N LYS A 496 -4.83 28.25 -30.55
CA LYS A 496 -6.05 27.40 -30.56
C LYS A 496 -6.62 27.06 -29.17
N ALA A 497 -6.38 27.87 -28.15
CA ALA A 497 -6.82 27.59 -26.78
C ALA A 497 -7.34 28.83 -26.02
N THR A 498 -8.22 29.60 -26.68
CA THR A 498 -8.89 30.77 -26.09
C THR A 498 -10.34 30.86 -26.55
N GLU A 499 -11.17 29.87 -26.18
CA GLU A 499 -12.63 29.94 -26.32
C GLU A 499 -13.28 29.05 -25.25
N THR A 500 -14.19 29.65 -24.46
CA THR A 500 -14.85 29.06 -23.25
C THR A 500 -13.90 28.73 -22.08
N THR A 501 -14.25 28.90 -20.79
CA THR A 501 -15.45 29.49 -20.14
C THR A 501 -15.06 30.63 -19.18
N ALA A 502 -16.03 31.46 -18.79
CA ALA A 502 -15.87 32.53 -17.79
C ALA A 502 -16.75 32.27 -16.55
N GLY A 503 -16.30 32.73 -15.38
CA GLY A 503 -16.91 32.46 -14.07
C GLY A 503 -16.48 31.10 -13.48
N ILE A 504 -16.43 30.90 -12.16
CA ILE A 504 -16.88 31.75 -11.02
C ILE A 504 -15.77 31.76 -9.93
N ALA A 505 -15.68 32.84 -9.14
CA ALA A 505 -14.75 32.99 -8.02
C ALA A 505 -15.26 32.29 -6.72
N GLY A 506 -14.46 31.97 -5.71
CA GLY A 506 -13.02 32.14 -5.51
C GLY A 506 -12.69 32.12 -4.00
N ALA A 507 -11.43 31.92 -3.64
CA ALA A 507 -10.93 32.04 -2.25
C ALA A 507 -9.46 32.48 -2.27
N ALA A 508 -9.06 33.32 -1.31
CA ALA A 508 -7.75 34.00 -1.36
C ALA A 508 -6.65 33.28 -0.56
N ALA A 509 -5.44 33.28 -1.10
CA ALA A 509 -4.20 33.07 -0.37
C ALA A 509 -3.25 34.25 -0.67
N GLY A 510 -2.55 34.75 0.33
CA GLY A 510 -1.83 36.02 0.27
C GLY A 510 -0.70 36.04 -0.77
N GLN A 511 -0.79 36.96 -1.73
CA GLN A 511 0.25 37.17 -2.74
C GLN A 511 1.27 38.20 -2.22
N LEU A 512 2.47 37.74 -1.83
CA LEU A 512 3.56 38.63 -1.44
C LEU A 512 3.93 39.57 -2.59
N GLY A 513 3.97 40.87 -2.30
CA GLY A 513 4.16 41.93 -3.30
C GLY A 513 5.56 41.92 -3.90
N VAL A 514 5.64 41.82 -5.23
CA VAL A 514 6.88 42.07 -5.97
C VAL A 514 7.02 43.57 -6.19
N LEU A 515 8.00 44.19 -5.54
CA LEU A 515 8.36 45.59 -5.81
C LEU A 515 8.92 45.73 -7.24
N PRO A 516 8.57 46.80 -7.98
CA PRO A 516 9.18 47.07 -9.27
C PRO A 516 10.66 47.49 -9.11
N PRO A 517 11.54 47.15 -10.06
CA PRO A 517 12.93 47.59 -10.04
C PRO A 517 13.04 49.11 -10.26
N PRO A 518 14.09 49.77 -9.74
CA PRO A 518 14.30 51.21 -9.92
C PRO A 518 14.60 51.56 -11.39
N PRO A 519 14.20 52.75 -11.87
CA PRO A 519 14.39 53.16 -13.27
C PRO A 519 15.85 53.55 -13.54
N GLY A 520 16.49 53.01 -14.59
CA GLY A 520 17.86 53.44 -14.92
C GLY A 520 18.64 52.81 -16.09
N THR A 521 18.19 51.74 -16.76
CA THR A 521 19.03 51.08 -17.81
C THR A 521 18.29 50.69 -19.10
N GLU A 522 18.54 51.47 -20.15
CA GLU A 522 18.46 51.26 -21.62
C GLU A 522 17.30 50.49 -22.31
N GLU A 523 16.67 49.43 -21.77
CA GLU A 523 15.68 48.63 -22.53
C GLU A 523 14.38 49.40 -22.88
N HIS A 524 14.11 50.53 -22.23
CA HIS A 524 12.92 51.35 -22.49
C HIS A 524 12.91 52.08 -23.85
N ALA A 525 14.02 52.11 -24.60
CA ALA A 525 14.17 52.99 -25.76
C ALA A 525 13.55 52.50 -27.09
N LYS A 526 13.15 51.22 -27.22
CA LYS A 526 12.85 50.60 -28.54
C LYS A 526 11.40 50.19 -28.84
N LYS A 527 10.40 50.67 -28.09
CA LYS A 527 8.97 50.41 -28.38
C LYS A 527 8.03 51.61 -28.14
N ARG A 528 8.05 52.63 -29.02
CA ARG A 528 6.85 53.43 -29.42
C ARG A 528 7.06 54.47 -30.53
N SER A 529 6.82 54.04 -31.78
CA SER A 529 6.34 54.85 -32.91
C SER A 529 5.53 53.86 -33.80
N ARG A 530 4.23 54.04 -34.09
CA ARG A 530 3.60 55.03 -35.00
C ARG A 530 4.37 55.15 -36.34
N GLY A 531 3.77 54.88 -37.50
CA GLY A 531 2.39 54.51 -37.84
C GLY A 531 1.99 55.12 -39.20
N GLN A 532 1.00 54.53 -39.89
CA GLN A 532 0.64 54.84 -41.31
C GLN A 532 1.76 54.40 -42.31
N GLU A 533 1.50 54.15 -43.61
CA GLU A 533 0.30 54.44 -44.41
C GLU A 533 0.11 53.50 -45.62
N SER A 534 -1.11 53.50 -46.17
CA SER A 534 -1.54 53.11 -47.53
C SER A 534 -1.34 51.65 -47.99
N GLY A 535 -2.27 51.17 -48.82
CA GLY A 535 -2.30 49.78 -49.30
C GLY A 535 -1.93 49.65 -50.78
N TYR A 536 -2.00 48.43 -51.31
CA TYR A 536 -2.54 48.17 -52.65
C TYR A 536 -3.01 46.71 -52.79
N ASN A 537 -3.98 46.49 -53.68
CA ASN A 537 -4.57 45.17 -53.93
C ASN A 537 -4.03 44.59 -55.25
N LYS A 538 -3.64 43.30 -55.29
CA LYS A 538 -3.44 42.57 -56.56
C LYS A 538 -3.50 41.05 -56.43
N ASN A 539 -4.41 40.43 -57.18
CA ASN A 539 -4.47 38.99 -57.40
C ASN A 539 -3.27 38.49 -58.23
N VAL A 540 -2.72 37.33 -57.89
CA VAL A 540 -2.09 36.42 -58.87
C VAL A 540 -2.60 35.01 -58.62
N ASN A 541 -3.19 34.42 -59.66
CA ASN A 541 -3.82 33.10 -59.64
C ASN A 541 -2.84 32.06 -60.22
N ARG A 542 -2.66 30.89 -59.58
CA ARG A 542 -2.15 29.69 -60.27
C ARG A 542 -2.48 28.38 -59.55
N ASN A 543 -2.45 27.30 -60.32
CA ASN A 543 -3.20 26.05 -60.12
C ASN A 543 -2.27 24.82 -60.21
N LYS A 544 -2.77 23.62 -59.85
CA LYS A 544 -2.08 22.32 -59.71
C LYS A 544 -1.21 22.20 -58.43
N GLY A 545 -1.10 21.04 -57.78
CA GLY A 545 -1.78 19.74 -57.98
C GLY A 545 -0.90 18.56 -57.53
N GLY A 546 -1.47 17.52 -56.91
CA GLY A 546 -0.71 16.35 -56.45
C GLY A 546 -1.58 15.28 -55.79
N TRP A 547 -1.30 14.01 -56.06
CA TRP A 547 -2.11 12.84 -55.67
C TRP A 547 -1.19 11.81 -55.00
N ASN A 548 -1.59 11.23 -53.86
CA ASN A 548 -1.16 9.95 -53.27
C ASN A 548 -1.62 9.87 -51.79
N GLY A 549 -1.87 8.70 -51.18
CA GLY A 549 -1.90 7.35 -51.75
C GLY A 549 -1.41 6.29 -50.75
N ASN A 550 -2.32 5.45 -50.23
CA ASN A 550 -2.10 4.38 -49.25
C ASN A 550 -1.65 4.84 -47.84
N GLY A 551 -2.01 4.20 -46.72
CA GLY A 551 -2.94 3.07 -46.51
C GLY A 551 -2.26 1.77 -46.10
N ARG A 552 -2.35 1.38 -44.82
CA ARG A 552 -2.03 0.04 -44.30
C ARG A 552 -2.63 -0.21 -42.90
N TYR A 553 -3.75 -0.93 -42.85
CA TYR A 553 -4.07 -1.74 -41.66
C TYR A 553 -3.28 -3.05 -41.73
N LYS A 554 -2.88 -3.60 -40.57
CA LYS A 554 -2.40 -4.98 -40.46
C LYS A 554 -3.12 -5.69 -39.31
N ARG A 555 -3.94 -6.69 -39.65
CA ARG A 555 -4.24 -7.82 -38.75
C ARG A 555 -3.04 -8.77 -38.75
N ALA A 556 -2.77 -9.42 -37.63
CA ALA A 556 -2.06 -10.69 -37.58
C ALA A 556 -3.08 -11.82 -37.34
N ARG A 557 -2.77 -13.05 -37.77
CA ARG A 557 -3.59 -14.26 -37.56
C ARG A 557 -2.89 -15.18 -36.55
N ARG A 558 -3.67 -16.06 -35.91
CA ARG A 558 -3.16 -17.27 -35.26
C ARG A 558 -2.27 -18.06 -36.22
N GLY A 559 -1.21 -18.63 -35.68
CA GLY A 559 -0.58 -19.88 -36.13
C GLY A 559 -0.44 -20.80 -34.92
N GLY A 560 -0.46 -22.11 -35.13
CA GLY A 560 -0.19 -23.14 -34.13
C GLY A 560 0.53 -24.31 -34.79
N VAL A 561 0.55 -25.47 -34.14
CA VAL A 561 1.41 -26.63 -34.45
C VAL A 561 2.87 -26.33 -34.03
N TYR A 562 3.57 -27.19 -33.28
CA TYR A 562 3.22 -28.55 -32.82
C TYR A 562 2.64 -28.61 -31.41
#